data_AF-A0AAV7A2L3-F1
#
_entry.id   AF-A0AAV7A2L3-F1
#
_cell.length_a   1.000
_cell.length_b   1.000
_cell.length_c   1.000
_cell.angle_alpha   90.00
_cell.angle_beta   90.00
_cell.angle_gamma   90.00
#
_symmetry.space_group_name_H-M   'P 1'
#
loop_
_entity.id
_entity.type
_entity.pdbx_description
1 polymer ?
#
loop_
_entity_poly.entity_id
_entity_poly.type
_entity_poly.pdbx_seq_one_letter_code
_entity_poly.pdbx_strand_id
1 'polypeptide(L)'
;MTSRWQTCAQFKAAVVSCATLDIAQLDSVIIAPPPLEDGAVLTLEHLEPYWRELESLVQDKKVVAIGTSDLDKPLLEQLYLWAQVKPSSNQVNLASCCIMPPDLTAFAKQFDIQLLTHSDSKEILSEDSFQEALREGTQGAQVDGWSPEWILRYSVIVKTRGIIKSKGYIIQAKRKAPH
;
A
#
# COMPACT_ATOMS: atom_id res chain seq x y z
N MET A 1 19.56 -15.02 3.75
CA MET A 1 19.32 -14.45 2.40
C MET A 1 17.89 -14.72 1.89
N THR A 2 16.90 -14.86 2.78
CA THR A 2 15.52 -15.24 2.45
C THR A 2 14.51 -14.08 2.49
N SER A 3 14.92 -12.86 2.89
CA SER A 3 13.95 -11.79 3.23
C SER A 3 13.40 -11.00 2.05
N ARG A 4 14.17 -10.73 0.99
CA ARG A 4 13.78 -9.76 -0.05
C ARG A 4 12.78 -10.28 -1.09
N TRP A 5 12.77 -11.61 -1.34
CA TRP A 5 11.88 -12.24 -2.32
C TRP A 5 10.55 -12.70 -1.72
N GLN A 6 10.51 -13.02 -0.41
CA GLN A 6 9.29 -13.42 0.27
C GLN A 6 8.26 -12.27 0.35
N THR A 7 8.69 -11.05 0.64
CA THR A 7 7.81 -9.88 0.73
C THR A 7 7.17 -9.50 -0.61
N CYS A 8 7.90 -9.65 -1.72
CA CYS A 8 7.38 -9.31 -3.05
C CYS A 8 6.33 -10.33 -3.55
N ALA A 9 6.58 -11.63 -3.34
CA ALA A 9 5.60 -12.68 -3.65
C ALA A 9 4.36 -12.59 -2.76
N GLN A 10 4.52 -12.28 -1.48
CA GLN A 10 3.41 -12.02 -0.55
C GLN A 10 2.62 -10.78 -0.96
N PHE A 11 3.27 -9.72 -1.43
CA PHE A 11 2.60 -8.52 -1.95
C PHE A 11 1.73 -8.83 -3.17
N LYS A 12 2.28 -9.53 -4.18
CA LYS A 12 1.50 -9.96 -5.33
C LYS A 12 0.33 -10.84 -4.89
N ALA A 13 0.58 -11.78 -3.98
CA ALA A 13 -0.46 -12.64 -3.43
C ALA A 13 -1.51 -11.85 -2.66
N ALA A 14 -1.17 -10.78 -1.94
CA ALA A 14 -2.12 -9.92 -1.22
C ALA A 14 -3.05 -9.18 -2.18
N VAL A 15 -2.48 -8.57 -3.23
CA VAL A 15 -3.24 -7.85 -4.24
C VAL A 15 -4.13 -8.82 -5.04
N VAL A 16 -3.61 -10.01 -5.38
CA VAL A 16 -4.38 -11.05 -6.07
C VAL A 16 -5.43 -11.70 -5.16
N SER A 17 -5.16 -11.87 -3.87
CA SER A 17 -6.15 -12.37 -2.91
C SER A 17 -7.31 -11.40 -2.79
N CYS A 18 -7.10 -10.10 -2.95
CA CYS A 18 -8.22 -9.16 -3.03
C CYS A 18 -9.05 -9.31 -4.31
N ALA A 19 -8.49 -9.86 -5.39
CA ALA A 19 -9.27 -10.26 -6.55
C ALA A 19 -10.16 -11.49 -6.28
N THR A 20 -9.91 -12.27 -5.22
CA THR A 20 -10.82 -13.35 -4.78
C THR A 20 -12.14 -12.86 -4.17
N LEU A 21 -12.33 -11.54 -4.07
CA LEU A 21 -13.61 -10.89 -3.73
C LEU A 21 -14.68 -11.00 -4.85
N ASP A 22 -14.53 -11.93 -5.78
CA ASP A 22 -15.34 -12.06 -7.02
C ASP A 22 -15.27 -10.79 -7.89
N ILE A 23 -14.09 -10.15 -7.93
CA ILE A 23 -13.85 -8.93 -8.71
C ILE A 23 -12.88 -9.24 -9.83
N ALA A 24 -13.30 -9.03 -11.08
CA ALA A 24 -12.49 -9.32 -12.26
C ALA A 24 -11.26 -8.40 -12.39
N GLN A 25 -11.32 -7.18 -11.84
CA GLN A 25 -10.29 -6.16 -11.99
C GLN A 25 -10.37 -5.11 -10.87
N LEU A 26 -9.22 -4.68 -10.36
CA LEU A 26 -9.12 -3.57 -9.41
C LEU A 26 -8.96 -2.24 -10.17
N ASP A 27 -9.68 -1.21 -9.73
CA ASP A 27 -9.60 0.11 -10.35
C ASP A 27 -8.28 0.83 -10.06
N SER A 28 -7.81 0.77 -8.82
CA SER A 28 -6.56 1.43 -8.42
C SER A 28 -5.91 0.66 -7.28
N VAL A 29 -4.59 0.52 -7.35
CA VAL A 29 -3.75 0.01 -6.25
C VAL A 29 -2.71 1.06 -5.92
N ILE A 30 -2.60 1.42 -4.64
CA ILE A 30 -1.68 2.42 -4.14
C ILE A 30 -0.72 1.75 -3.16
N ILE A 31 0.58 1.90 -3.36
CA ILE A 31 1.60 1.41 -2.42
C ILE A 31 2.05 2.50 -1.48
N ALA A 32 2.10 2.14 -0.20
CA ALA A 32 2.82 2.92 0.80
C ALA A 32 4.31 2.53 0.79
N PRO A 33 5.21 3.44 1.18
CA PRO A 33 6.62 3.10 1.38
C PRO A 33 6.76 1.91 2.34
N PRO A 34 7.67 0.97 2.06
CA PRO A 34 7.92 -0.13 2.99
C PRO A 34 8.49 0.42 4.31
N PRO A 35 8.27 -0.27 5.44
CA PRO A 35 8.93 0.09 6.69
C PRO A 35 10.44 0.03 6.50
N LEU A 36 11.12 1.09 6.92
CA LEU A 36 12.58 1.22 6.88
C LEU A 36 13.15 1.17 8.29
N GLU A 37 14.42 0.81 8.41
CA GLU A 37 15.14 0.93 9.68
C GLU A 37 15.23 2.39 10.13
N ASP A 38 15.33 2.62 11.44
CA ASP A 38 15.40 3.97 11.98
C ASP A 38 16.58 4.76 11.38
N GLY A 39 16.26 5.94 10.84
CA GLY A 39 17.24 6.81 10.18
C GLY A 39 17.56 6.45 8.73
N ALA A 40 17.02 5.36 8.19
CA ALA A 40 17.16 5.04 6.78
C ALA A 40 16.31 5.99 5.91
N VAL A 41 16.88 6.41 4.79
CA VAL A 41 16.21 7.28 3.81
C VAL A 41 15.54 6.40 2.77
N LEU A 42 14.28 6.69 2.47
CA LEU A 42 13.56 6.02 1.40
C LEU A 42 14.20 6.36 0.05
N THR A 43 14.52 5.33 -0.74
CA THR A 43 15.10 5.47 -2.08
C THR A 43 14.32 4.66 -3.10
N LEU A 44 14.55 4.91 -4.38
CA LEU A 44 13.90 4.18 -5.48
C LEU A 44 14.09 2.66 -5.36
N GLU A 45 15.27 2.19 -4.95
CA GLU A 45 15.59 0.76 -4.81
C GLU A 45 14.68 0.00 -3.83
N HIS A 46 14.10 0.71 -2.87
CA HIS A 46 13.13 0.15 -1.94
C HIS A 46 11.75 -0.05 -2.59
N LEU A 47 11.42 0.78 -3.59
CA LEU A 47 10.13 0.77 -4.30
C LEU A 47 10.15 -0.14 -5.52
N GLU A 48 11.29 -0.24 -6.23
CA GLU A 48 11.41 -1.00 -7.48
C GLU A 48 10.81 -2.42 -7.44
N PRO A 49 11.07 -3.27 -6.43
CA PRO A 49 10.53 -4.64 -6.45
C PRO A 49 9.00 -4.64 -6.41
N TYR A 50 8.39 -3.80 -5.58
CA TYR A 50 6.93 -3.69 -5.50
C TYR A 50 6.34 -3.08 -6.76
N TRP A 51 7.03 -2.08 -7.34
CA TRP A 51 6.57 -1.44 -8.56
C TRP A 51 6.57 -2.39 -9.76
N ARG A 52 7.61 -3.24 -9.93
CA ARG A 52 7.64 -4.26 -11.00
C ARG A 52 6.45 -5.23 -10.90
N GLU A 53 6.05 -5.61 -9.69
CA GLU A 53 4.86 -6.45 -9.50
C GLU A 53 3.56 -5.72 -9.86
N LEU A 54 3.44 -4.44 -9.49
CA LEU A 54 2.32 -3.61 -9.91
C LEU A 54 2.24 -3.46 -11.43
N GLU A 55 3.38 -3.24 -12.08
CA GLU A 55 3.47 -3.18 -13.54
C GLU A 55 2.99 -4.47 -14.20
N SER A 56 3.42 -5.63 -13.68
CA SER A 56 2.92 -6.95 -14.12
C SER A 56 1.41 -7.06 -13.97
N LEU A 57 0.84 -6.59 -12.85
CA LEU A 57 -0.61 -6.65 -12.62
C LEU A 57 -1.42 -5.76 -13.58
N VAL A 58 -0.85 -4.61 -13.97
CA VAL A 58 -1.44 -3.73 -14.99
C VAL A 58 -1.35 -4.37 -16.38
N GLN A 59 -0.21 -4.94 -16.74
CA GLN A 59 -0.01 -5.65 -18.01
C GLN A 59 -0.97 -6.85 -18.15
N ASP A 60 -1.17 -7.59 -17.05
CA ASP A 60 -2.12 -8.71 -16.96
C ASP A 60 -3.59 -8.25 -16.89
N LYS A 61 -3.86 -6.94 -16.95
CA LYS A 61 -5.18 -6.31 -16.85
C LYS A 61 -5.93 -6.63 -15.55
N LYS A 62 -5.23 -7.01 -14.48
CA LYS A 62 -5.81 -7.23 -13.15
C LYS A 62 -6.02 -5.92 -12.39
N VAL A 63 -5.23 -4.90 -12.72
CA VAL A 63 -5.31 -3.55 -12.13
C VAL A 63 -5.37 -2.53 -13.26
N VAL A 64 -6.26 -1.54 -13.16
CA VAL A 64 -6.37 -0.45 -14.16
C VAL A 64 -5.30 0.60 -13.95
N ALA A 65 -5.10 1.04 -12.71
CA ALA A 65 -4.22 2.14 -12.37
C ALA A 65 -3.39 1.83 -11.11
N ILE A 66 -2.17 2.35 -11.06
CA ILE A 66 -1.25 2.14 -9.93
C ILE A 66 -0.71 3.48 -9.46
N GLY A 67 -0.50 3.60 -8.15
CA GLY A 67 -0.05 4.85 -7.53
C GLY A 67 0.78 4.63 -6.28
N THR A 68 1.20 5.73 -5.69
CA THR A 68 2.05 5.76 -4.49
C THR A 68 1.39 6.55 -3.37
N SER A 69 1.90 6.42 -2.16
CA SER A 69 1.63 7.37 -1.07
C SER A 69 2.94 7.94 -0.53
N ASP A 70 2.84 9.16 -0.01
CA ASP A 70 3.86 9.85 0.77
C ASP A 70 5.22 9.99 0.08
N LEU A 71 5.26 9.97 -1.25
CA LEU A 71 6.47 10.33 -2.00
C LEU A 71 6.56 11.84 -2.15
N ASP A 72 7.74 12.37 -1.84
CA ASP A 72 8.11 13.74 -2.17
C ASP A 72 8.39 13.88 -3.67
N LYS A 73 8.57 15.12 -4.14
CA LYS A 73 8.84 15.37 -5.56
C LYS A 73 10.08 14.61 -6.06
N PRO A 74 11.27 14.70 -5.41
CA PRO A 74 12.47 14.04 -5.93
C PRO A 74 12.30 12.53 -6.12
N LEU A 75 11.65 11.84 -5.19
CA LEU A 75 11.48 10.39 -5.28
C LEU A 75 10.36 10.00 -6.24
N LEU A 76 9.25 10.75 -6.26
CA LEU A 76 8.17 10.54 -7.24
C LEU A 76 8.69 10.72 -8.68
N GLU A 77 9.52 11.73 -8.91
CA GLU A 77 10.15 12.00 -10.21
C GLU A 77 11.10 10.87 -10.62
N GLN A 78 11.96 10.40 -9.72
CA GLN A 78 12.83 9.23 -9.97
C GLN A 78 12.01 7.99 -10.35
N LEU A 79 10.96 7.68 -9.59
CA LEU A 79 10.07 6.56 -9.87
C LEU A 79 9.39 6.74 -11.23
N TYR A 80 8.85 7.93 -11.51
CA TYR A 80 8.16 8.22 -12.77
C TYR A 80 9.08 8.04 -13.97
N LEU A 81 10.33 8.50 -13.89
CA LEU A 81 11.28 8.39 -14.99
C LEU A 81 11.72 6.94 -15.23
N TRP A 82 11.94 6.18 -14.16
CA TRP A 82 12.39 4.79 -14.21
C TRP A 82 11.28 3.80 -14.63
N ALA A 83 10.05 4.00 -14.17
CA ALA A 83 8.95 3.06 -14.35
C ALA A 83 8.49 2.93 -15.81
N GLN A 84 8.08 1.73 -16.21
CA GLN A 84 7.40 1.48 -17.49
C GLN A 84 5.93 1.86 -17.41
N VAL A 85 5.23 1.46 -16.35
CA VAL A 85 3.87 1.95 -16.06
C VAL A 85 3.98 3.10 -15.07
N LYS A 86 3.56 4.29 -15.50
CA LYS A 86 3.70 5.51 -14.70
C LYS A 86 2.73 5.53 -13.53
N PRO A 87 3.12 6.07 -12.35
CA PRO A 87 2.19 6.28 -11.25
C PRO A 87 1.09 7.25 -11.71
N SER A 88 -0.17 6.83 -11.64
CA SER A 88 -1.32 7.68 -11.97
C SER A 88 -1.73 8.60 -10.82
N SER A 89 -1.27 8.30 -9.60
CA SER A 89 -1.61 9.07 -8.41
C SER A 89 -0.52 9.00 -7.35
N ASN A 90 -0.43 10.05 -6.52
CA ASN A 90 0.35 10.06 -5.29
C ASN A 90 -0.54 10.59 -4.16
N GLN A 91 -0.71 9.81 -3.09
CA GLN A 91 -1.40 10.27 -1.87
C GLN A 91 -0.42 11.03 -0.98
N VAL A 92 -0.91 12.05 -0.28
CA VAL A 92 -0.11 12.79 0.72
C VAL A 92 -0.85 12.85 2.05
N ASN A 93 -0.12 12.54 3.12
CA ASN A 93 -0.65 12.57 4.46
C ASN A 93 -0.89 14.01 4.96
N LEU A 94 -2.15 14.34 5.25
CA LEU A 94 -2.57 15.65 5.75
C LEU A 94 -2.01 15.99 7.14
N ALA A 95 -1.62 14.98 7.92
CA ALA A 95 -0.98 15.20 9.23
C ALA A 95 0.35 15.94 9.10
N SER A 96 0.95 15.98 7.90
CA SER A 96 2.27 16.56 7.68
C SER A 96 2.27 18.00 7.12
N CYS A 97 1.14 18.53 6.62
CA CYS A 97 0.89 19.95 6.31
C CYS A 97 -0.44 20.10 5.55
N CYS A 98 -1.24 21.14 5.80
CA CYS A 98 -2.47 21.43 5.03
C CYS A 98 -2.19 21.97 3.61
N ILE A 99 -0.93 22.28 3.29
CA ILE A 99 -0.50 22.88 2.04
C ILE A 99 0.42 21.89 1.33
N MET A 100 -0.01 21.46 0.15
CA MET A 100 0.80 20.62 -0.74
C MET A 100 2.02 21.41 -1.24
N PRO A 101 3.23 20.81 -1.25
CA PRO A 101 4.41 21.47 -1.81
C PRO A 101 4.14 21.96 -3.25
N PRO A 102 4.42 23.24 -3.57
CA PRO A 102 4.14 23.79 -4.90
C PRO A 102 4.88 23.08 -6.03
N ASP A 103 6.09 22.60 -5.76
CA ASP A 103 6.93 21.87 -6.69
C ASP A 103 6.36 20.46 -6.99
N LEU A 104 5.91 19.74 -5.95
CA LEU A 104 5.19 18.47 -6.11
C LEU A 104 3.90 18.67 -6.91
N THR A 105 3.16 19.73 -6.62
CA THR A 105 1.91 20.07 -7.32
C THR A 105 2.16 20.37 -8.79
N ALA A 106 3.20 21.15 -9.10
CA ALA A 106 3.57 21.48 -10.48
C ALA A 106 4.01 20.23 -11.27
N PHE A 107 4.85 19.38 -10.66
CA PHE A 107 5.28 18.12 -11.27
C PHE A 107 4.09 17.19 -11.53
N ALA A 108 3.25 16.96 -10.53
CA ALA A 108 2.10 16.09 -10.64
C ALA A 108 1.13 16.59 -11.72
N LYS A 109 0.87 17.90 -11.79
CA LYS A 109 0.05 18.51 -12.84
C LYS A 109 0.67 18.36 -14.23
N GLN A 110 1.98 18.52 -14.36
CA GLN A 110 2.68 18.41 -15.64
C GLN A 110 2.59 16.99 -16.23
N PHE A 111 2.63 15.97 -15.38
CA PHE A 111 2.67 14.56 -15.77
C PHE A 111 1.34 13.81 -15.55
N ASP A 112 0.25 14.55 -15.31
CA ASP A 112 -1.10 14.04 -15.08
C ASP A 112 -1.19 13.00 -13.94
N ILE A 113 -0.46 13.27 -12.86
CA ILE A 113 -0.48 12.48 -11.63
C ILE A 113 -1.52 13.09 -10.69
N GLN A 114 -2.53 12.31 -10.31
CA GLN A 114 -3.54 12.75 -9.36
C GLN A 114 -2.96 12.85 -7.95
N LEU A 115 -3.01 14.03 -7.36
CA LEU A 115 -2.68 14.22 -5.95
C LEU A 115 -3.92 14.00 -5.09
N LEU A 116 -3.85 13.01 -4.21
CA LEU A 116 -4.92 12.65 -3.28
C LEU A 116 -4.45 12.91 -1.85
N THR A 117 -5.39 13.00 -0.92
CA THR A 117 -5.10 13.18 0.49
C THR A 117 -5.55 11.97 1.30
N HIS A 118 -4.80 11.66 2.35
CA HIS A 118 -5.18 10.67 3.35
C HIS A 118 -4.77 11.12 4.75
N SER A 119 -5.30 10.45 5.75
CA SER A 119 -5.06 10.72 7.17
C SER A 119 -4.72 9.43 7.91
N ASP A 120 -4.08 8.48 7.22
CA ASP A 120 -3.70 7.20 7.81
C ASP A 120 -2.56 7.43 8.80
N SER A 121 -2.60 6.73 9.93
CA SER A 121 -1.49 6.71 10.89
C SER A 121 -0.26 6.06 10.27
N LYS A 122 0.95 6.51 10.67
CA LYS A 122 2.21 5.87 10.25
C LYS A 122 2.23 4.38 10.61
N GLU A 123 1.72 4.05 11.79
CA GLU A 123 1.43 2.69 12.21
C GLU A 123 -0.09 2.50 12.22
N ILE A 124 -0.62 1.75 11.26
CA ILE A 124 -2.09 1.52 11.13
C ILE A 124 -2.58 0.59 12.25
N LEU A 125 -1.77 -0.41 12.61
CA LEU A 125 -2.07 -1.37 13.66
C LEU A 125 -0.76 -1.91 14.25
N SER A 126 -0.52 -1.65 15.53
CA SER A 126 0.64 -2.16 16.25
C SER A 126 0.50 -3.66 16.55
N GLU A 127 1.62 -4.34 16.82
CA GLU A 127 1.62 -5.75 17.24
C GLU A 127 0.77 -5.94 18.52
N ASP A 128 0.86 -5.01 19.47
CA ASP A 128 0.09 -5.04 20.73
C ASP A 128 -1.41 -4.92 20.48
N SER A 129 -1.85 -3.92 19.70
CA SER A 129 -3.27 -3.73 19.38
C SER A 129 -3.81 -4.87 18.52
N PHE A 130 -2.99 -5.44 17.64
CA PHE A 130 -3.37 -6.64 16.87
C PHE A 130 -3.59 -7.85 17.78
N GLN A 131 -2.68 -8.10 18.73
CA GLN A 131 -2.81 -9.20 19.67
C GLN A 131 -4.00 -9.00 20.61
N GLU A 132 -4.24 -7.79 21.09
CA GLU A 132 -5.43 -7.47 21.89
C GLU A 132 -6.72 -7.80 21.12
N ALA A 133 -6.84 -7.32 19.88
CA ALA A 133 -7.98 -7.62 19.02
C ALA A 133 -8.17 -9.12 18.76
N LEU A 134 -7.08 -9.88 18.58
CA LEU A 134 -7.14 -11.33 18.44
C LEU A 134 -7.64 -12.02 19.72
N ARG A 135 -7.15 -11.60 20.90
CA ARG A 135 -7.56 -12.17 22.20
C ARG A 135 -9.06 -11.97 22.44
N GLU A 136 -9.59 -10.81 22.09
CA GLU A 136 -11.03 -10.51 22.20
C GLU A 136 -11.88 -11.30 21.20
N GLY A 137 -11.41 -11.40 19.96
CA GLY A 137 -12.18 -12.02 18.87
C GLY A 137 -12.12 -13.56 18.83
N THR A 138 -11.13 -14.18 19.46
CA THR A 138 -10.92 -15.64 19.41
C THR A 138 -10.74 -16.24 20.81
N GLN A 139 -11.82 -16.80 21.34
CA GLN A 139 -11.77 -17.51 22.62
C GLN A 139 -10.85 -18.74 22.51
N GLY A 140 -9.76 -18.76 23.28
CA GLY A 140 -8.85 -19.90 23.40
C GLY A 140 -7.76 -19.99 22.34
N ALA A 141 -7.59 -18.99 21.47
CA ALA A 141 -6.47 -18.96 20.53
C ALA A 141 -5.16 -18.58 21.27
N GLN A 142 -4.07 -19.27 20.91
CA GLN A 142 -2.74 -18.82 21.32
C GLN A 142 -2.34 -17.62 20.47
N VAL A 143 -2.51 -16.43 21.06
CA VAL A 143 -2.21 -15.15 20.43
C VAL A 143 -0.72 -14.82 20.49
N ASP A 144 -0.02 -15.33 21.51
CA ASP A 144 1.40 -15.05 21.69
C ASP A 144 2.22 -15.57 20.49
N GLY A 145 3.05 -14.68 19.96
CA GLY A 145 3.89 -14.91 18.79
C GLY A 145 3.24 -14.53 17.45
N TRP A 146 1.97 -14.12 17.41
CA TRP A 146 1.38 -13.57 16.18
C TRP A 146 1.74 -12.10 15.99
N SER A 147 2.16 -11.75 14.77
CA SER A 147 2.47 -10.38 14.37
C SER A 147 1.86 -10.07 13.00
N PRO A 148 1.31 -8.86 12.77
CA PRO A 148 0.90 -8.44 11.45
C PRO A 148 2.12 -8.40 10.51
N GLU A 149 1.93 -8.84 9.26
CA GLU A 149 2.97 -8.84 8.24
C GLU A 149 2.69 -7.77 7.18
N TRP A 150 1.43 -7.61 6.77
CA TRP A 150 0.97 -6.45 6.02
C TRP A 150 -0.49 -6.15 6.30
N ILE A 151 -0.86 -4.90 6.00
CA ILE A 151 -2.22 -4.39 6.12
C ILE A 151 -2.59 -3.78 4.78
N LEU A 152 -3.75 -4.15 4.26
CA LEU A 152 -4.33 -3.56 3.07
C LEU A 152 -5.62 -2.85 3.43
N ARG A 153 -5.73 -1.58 3.10
CA ARG A 153 -6.99 -0.84 3.12
C ARG A 153 -7.68 -0.96 1.77
N TYR A 154 -8.98 -1.28 1.75
CA TYR A 154 -9.77 -1.33 0.53
C TYR A 154 -11.02 -0.44 0.61
N SER A 155 -11.51 -0.03 -0.55
CA SER A 155 -12.79 0.66 -0.70
C SER A 155 -13.44 0.24 -2.02
N VAL A 156 -14.72 -0.13 -1.96
CA VAL A 156 -15.53 -0.54 -3.11
C VAL A 156 -16.51 0.58 -3.40
N ILE A 157 -16.44 1.15 -4.61
CA ILE A 157 -17.27 2.28 -5.02
C ILE A 157 -18.18 1.87 -6.17
N VAL A 158 -19.47 2.18 -6.04
CA VAL A 158 -20.43 2.09 -7.16
C VAL A 158 -20.28 3.36 -8.00
N LYS A 159 -19.41 3.31 -9.02
CA LYS A 159 -19.04 4.47 -9.84
C LYS A 159 -20.23 5.25 -10.38
N THR A 160 -21.28 4.57 -10.84
CA THR A 160 -22.48 5.20 -11.42
C THR A 160 -23.28 6.05 -10.44
N ARG A 161 -23.06 5.88 -9.12
CA ARG A 161 -23.76 6.61 -8.06
C ARG A 161 -22.81 7.41 -7.18
N GLY A 162 -21.49 7.24 -7.34
CA GLY A 162 -20.49 7.84 -6.46
C GLY A 162 -20.57 7.36 -5.00
N ILE A 163 -21.17 6.18 -4.75
CA ILE A 163 -21.42 5.67 -3.39
C ILE A 163 -20.35 4.65 -3.00
N ILE A 164 -19.78 4.78 -1.81
CA ILE A 164 -18.95 3.74 -1.19
C ILE A 164 -19.87 2.61 -0.71
N LYS A 165 -19.78 1.45 -1.37
CA LYS A 165 -20.51 0.24 -0.99
C LYS A 165 -19.89 -0.46 0.21
N SER A 166 -18.56 -0.50 0.26
CA SER A 166 -17.81 -1.12 1.35
C SER A 166 -16.46 -0.44 1.51
N LYS A 167 -15.93 -0.46 2.73
CA LYS A 167 -14.56 -0.07 3.06
C LYS A 167 -14.08 -0.91 4.24
N GLY A 168 -12.80 -1.21 4.30
CA GLY A 168 -12.26 -1.99 5.39
C GLY A 168 -10.77 -2.26 5.25
N TYR A 169 -10.30 -3.19 6.07
CA TYR A 169 -8.92 -3.63 6.10
C TYR A 169 -8.86 -5.15 5.94
N ILE A 170 -7.82 -5.61 5.27
CA ILE A 170 -7.41 -7.01 5.22
C ILE A 170 -6.03 -7.07 5.84
N ILE A 171 -5.83 -8.01 6.76
CA ILE A 171 -4.57 -8.17 7.48
C ILE A 171 -4.08 -9.58 7.23
N GLN A 172 -2.82 -9.70 6.85
CA GLN A 172 -2.11 -10.97 6.92
C GLN A 172 -1.18 -10.90 8.12
N ALA A 173 -1.18 -11.98 8.89
CA ALA A 173 -0.35 -12.13 10.05
C ALA A 173 0.46 -13.42 9.95
N LYS A 174 1.59 -13.45 10.64
CA LYS A 174 2.43 -14.62 10.79
C LYS A 174 2.63 -14.93 12.26
N ARG A 175 2.80 -16.21 12.56
CA ARG A 175 3.19 -16.67 13.89
C ARG A 175 4.69 -16.94 13.90
N LYS A 176 5.44 -16.27 14.79
CA LYS A 176 6.83 -16.60 15.10
C LYS A 176 6.87 -18.03 15.65
N ALA A 177 7.76 -18.88 15.11
CA ALA A 177 7.93 -20.23 15.62
C ALA A 177 8.41 -20.17 17.08
N PRO A 178 7.93 -21.04 17.98
CA PRO A 178 8.46 -21.10 19.33
C PRO A 178 9.95 -21.49 19.27
N HIS A 179 10.77 -20.78 20.04
CA HIS A 179 12.18 -21.12 20.28
C HIS A 179 12.29 -22.40 21.12
#